data_AF-N8UFD5-F1
#
_entry.id   AF-N8UFD5-F1
#
_cell.length_a   1.000
_cell.length_b   1.000
_cell.length_c   1.000
_cell.angle_alpha   90.00
_cell.angle_beta   90.00
_cell.angle_gamma   90.00
#
_symmetry.space_group_name_H-M   'P 1'
#
loop_
_entity.id
_entity.type
_entity.pdbx_description
1 polymer ?
#
loop_
_entity_poly.entity_id
_entity_poly.type
_entity_poly.pdbx_seq_one_letter_code
_entity_poly.pdbx_strand_id
1 'polypeptide(L)'
;MEQNDIQSQHIEGQRWLIRKLIQNQQTKQIKACSAQLIEHPAAGFTSYLIGGITMMILTMSFALASINVGQPVQPIEIHSPEYTVTDLDLGHYNDCRFDCTARVWTENDQYAIDVEFDYTGYRDSNGAGHSWQAIEVTRIEPKAVHGDEGEINAYLDRIEISNINDALESAISEKLGV
;
A
#
# COMPACT_ATOMS: atom_id res chain seq x y z
N MET A 1 -13.47 -46.86 -62.08
CA MET A 1 -13.17 -45.81 -61.08
C MET A 1 -12.15 -44.80 -61.62
N GLU A 2 -12.20 -44.43 -62.91
CA GLU A 2 -11.13 -43.63 -63.55
C GLU A 2 -11.61 -42.23 -63.98
N GLN A 3 -12.93 -42.02 -64.02
CA GLN A 3 -13.53 -40.78 -64.55
C GLN A 3 -13.61 -39.65 -63.50
N ASN A 4 -13.53 -39.98 -62.21
CA ASN A 4 -13.55 -38.99 -61.11
C ASN A 4 -12.19 -38.35 -60.84
N ASP A 5 -11.09 -39.01 -61.21
CA ASP A 5 -9.73 -38.49 -60.96
C ASP A 5 -9.36 -37.37 -61.94
N ILE A 6 -9.80 -37.50 -63.20
CA ILE A 6 -9.55 -36.51 -64.27
C ILE A 6 -10.31 -35.20 -63.99
N GLN A 7 -11.52 -35.27 -63.42
CA GLN A 7 -12.28 -34.10 -62.98
C GLN A 7 -11.62 -33.38 -61.79
N SER A 8 -11.05 -34.14 -60.85
CA SER A 8 -10.37 -33.58 -59.67
C SER A 8 -9.13 -32.77 -60.06
N GLN A 9 -8.28 -33.31 -60.95
CA GLN A 9 -7.07 -32.60 -61.40
C GLN A 9 -7.37 -31.34 -62.23
N HIS A 10 -8.46 -31.35 -63.01
CA HIS A 10 -8.88 -30.15 -63.75
C HIS A 10 -9.34 -29.02 -62.82
N ILE A 11 -9.99 -29.34 -61.70
CA ILE A 11 -10.46 -28.35 -60.72
C ILE A 11 -9.30 -27.74 -59.93
N GLU A 12 -8.28 -28.54 -59.59
CA GLU A 12 -7.08 -28.03 -58.91
C GLU A 12 -6.23 -27.12 -59.80
N GLY A 13 -6.08 -27.46 -61.09
CA GLY A 13 -5.39 -26.63 -62.07
C GLY A 13 -6.04 -25.24 -62.23
N GLN A 14 -7.37 -25.17 -62.25
CA GLN A 14 -8.08 -23.88 -62.32
C GLN A 14 -7.94 -23.06 -61.02
N ARG A 15 -7.94 -23.70 -59.85
CA ARG A 15 -7.71 -23.02 -58.57
C ARG A 15 -6.32 -22.40 -58.47
N TRP A 16 -5.30 -23.08 -58.99
CA TRP A 16 -3.93 -22.55 -59.02
C TRP A 16 -3.82 -21.30 -59.90
N LEU A 17 -4.45 -21.30 -61.08
CA LEU A 17 -4.45 -20.15 -61.99
C LEU A 17 -5.16 -18.94 -61.37
N ILE A 18 -6.30 -19.14 -60.71
CA ILE A 18 -7.03 -18.06 -60.03
C ILE A 18 -6.18 -17.46 -58.90
N ARG A 19 -5.55 -18.29 -58.07
CA ARG A 19 -4.64 -17.82 -57.00
C ARG A 19 -3.48 -17.00 -57.57
N LYS A 20 -2.90 -17.44 -58.69
CA LYS A 20 -1.78 -16.76 -59.35
C LYS A 20 -2.20 -15.41 -59.95
N LEU A 21 -3.41 -15.32 -60.53
CA LEU A 21 -3.96 -14.07 -61.03
C LEU A 21 -4.27 -13.07 -59.91
N ILE A 22 -4.86 -13.54 -58.80
CA ILE A 22 -5.13 -12.71 -57.62
C ILE A 22 -3.83 -12.17 -57.01
N GLN A 23 -2.82 -13.03 -56.81
CA GLN A 23 -1.51 -12.58 -56.31
C GLN A 23 -0.85 -11.54 -57.23
N ASN A 24 -0.91 -11.75 -58.55
CA ASN A 24 -0.31 -10.82 -59.50
C ASN A 24 -1.03 -9.46 -59.52
N GLN A 25 -2.36 -9.44 -59.45
CA GLN A 25 -3.13 -8.20 -59.29
C GLN A 25 -2.82 -7.48 -57.97
N GLN A 26 -2.73 -8.20 -56.85
CA GLN A 26 -2.37 -7.62 -55.56
C GLN A 26 -0.97 -6.98 -55.61
N THR A 27 0.02 -7.65 -56.20
CA THR A 27 1.36 -7.08 -56.34
C THR A 27 1.43 -5.87 -57.27
N LYS A 28 0.58 -5.80 -58.30
CA LYS A 28 0.49 -4.62 -59.18
C LYS A 28 -0.17 -3.42 -58.47
N GLN A 29 -1.21 -3.66 -57.68
CA GLN A 29 -1.87 -2.61 -56.88
C GLN A 29 -0.93 -2.07 -55.79
N ILE A 30 -0.20 -2.94 -55.09
CA ILE A 30 0.78 -2.53 -54.07
C ILE A 30 1.91 -1.69 -54.69
N LYS A 31 2.42 -2.08 -55.86
CA LYS A 31 3.46 -1.31 -56.57
C LYS A 31 2.95 0.03 -57.12
N ALA A 32 1.71 0.10 -57.60
CA ALA A 32 1.11 1.34 -58.07
C ALA A 32 0.83 2.32 -56.91
N CYS A 33 0.39 1.79 -55.76
CA CYS A 33 0.12 2.58 -54.56
C CYS A 33 1.43 3.07 -53.90
N SER A 34 2.51 2.28 -53.94
CA SER A 34 3.82 2.71 -53.43
C SER A 34 4.52 3.73 -54.34
N ALA A 35 4.30 3.68 -55.66
CA ALA A 35 4.94 4.60 -56.60
C ALA A 35 4.32 6.01 -56.57
N GLN A 36 3.01 6.13 -56.34
CA GLN A 36 2.33 7.42 -56.22
C GLN A 36 2.59 8.15 -54.90
N LEU A 37 3.15 7.46 -53.90
CA LEU A 37 3.45 8.06 -52.59
C LEU A 37 4.80 8.80 -52.55
N ILE A 38 5.63 8.70 -53.59
CA ILE A 38 7.02 9.21 -53.59
C ILE A 38 7.15 10.59 -54.27
N GLU A 39 6.16 11.06 -55.02
CA GLU A 39 6.27 12.32 -55.80
C GLU A 39 5.38 13.48 -55.31
N HIS A 40 5.04 13.51 -54.02
CA HIS A 40 4.37 14.68 -53.43
C HIS A 40 5.31 15.42 -52.44
N PRO A 41 5.57 16.73 -52.64
CA PRO A 41 6.49 17.53 -51.81
C PRO A 41 6.03 17.75 -50.35
N ALA A 42 4.93 17.11 -49.93
CA ALA A 42 4.42 17.14 -48.56
C ALA A 42 4.89 15.96 -47.68
N ALA A 43 5.64 14.99 -48.23
CA ALA A 43 6.14 13.82 -47.48
C ALA A 43 7.17 14.15 -46.39
N GLY A 44 7.79 15.34 -46.45
CA GLY A 44 8.71 15.81 -45.41
C GLY A 44 8.00 16.25 -44.12
N PHE A 45 6.73 16.66 -44.17
CA PHE A 45 6.02 17.15 -42.99
C PHE A 45 5.37 16.04 -42.17
N THR A 46 4.99 14.93 -42.80
CA THR A 46 4.31 13.81 -42.13
C THR A 46 5.28 12.91 -41.36
N SER A 47 6.53 12.80 -41.79
CA SER A 47 7.56 12.02 -41.07
C SER A 47 7.98 12.66 -39.75
N TYR A 48 8.00 14.00 -39.68
CA TYR A 48 8.33 14.73 -38.45
C TYR A 48 7.23 14.63 -37.38
N LEU A 49 5.96 14.63 -37.79
CA LEU A 49 4.83 14.50 -36.87
C LEU A 49 4.79 13.11 -36.20
N ILE A 50 5.05 12.04 -36.95
CA ILE A 50 5.04 10.66 -36.42
C ILE A 50 6.29 10.38 -35.55
N GLY A 51 7.46 10.91 -35.93
CA GLY A 51 8.68 10.83 -35.11
C GLY A 51 8.60 11.62 -33.80
N GLY A 52 7.92 12.78 -33.80
CA GLY A 52 7.70 13.58 -32.60
C GLY A 52 6.76 12.92 -31.59
N ILE A 53 5.66 12.33 -32.07
CA ILE A 53 4.67 11.67 -31.21
C ILE A 53 5.26 10.42 -30.53
N THR A 54 6.08 9.63 -31.23
CA THR A 54 6.71 8.43 -30.66
C THR A 54 7.74 8.77 -29.57
N MET A 55 8.51 9.85 -29.72
CA MET A 55 9.41 10.35 -28.67
C MET A 55 8.68 10.86 -27.43
N MET A 56 7.52 11.51 -27.60
CA MET A 56 6.72 12.05 -26.49
C MET A 56 6.09 10.95 -25.61
N ILE A 57 5.73 9.81 -26.20
CA ILE A 57 5.19 8.65 -25.45
C ILE A 57 6.29 7.96 -24.62
N LEU A 58 7.52 7.89 -25.14
CA LEU A 58 8.66 7.31 -24.42
C LEU A 58 9.05 8.15 -23.20
N THR A 59 9.02 9.49 -23.27
CA THR A 59 9.37 10.35 -22.13
C THR A 59 8.32 10.35 -21.01
N MET A 60 7.02 10.26 -21.32
CA MET A 60 5.98 10.13 -20.29
C MET A 60 6.03 8.79 -19.53
N SER A 61 6.58 7.74 -20.15
CA SER A 61 6.70 6.42 -19.51
C SER A 61 7.71 6.42 -18.36
N PHE A 62 8.79 7.22 -18.44
CA PHE A 62 9.75 7.40 -17.34
C PHE A 62 9.20 8.31 -16.23
N ALA A 63 8.34 9.27 -16.57
CA ALA A 63 7.72 10.15 -15.57
C ALA A 63 6.71 9.41 -14.68
N LEU A 64 5.99 8.42 -15.23
CA LEU A 64 5.03 7.61 -14.45
C LEU A 64 5.72 6.59 -13.53
N ALA A 65 6.93 6.14 -13.85
CA ALA A 65 7.72 5.27 -12.98
C ALA A 65 8.27 6.01 -11.74
N SER A 66 8.44 7.34 -11.81
CA SER A 66 8.93 8.16 -10.69
C SER A 66 7.86 8.60 -9.69
N ILE A 67 6.57 8.43 -9.97
CA ILE A 67 5.50 8.95 -9.10
C ILE A 67 5.35 8.11 -7.82
N ASN A 68 5.77 6.84 -7.85
CA ASN A 68 5.62 5.93 -6.70
C ASN A 68 6.84 5.87 -5.77
N VAL A 69 7.89 6.64 -6.07
CA VAL A 69 9.10 6.68 -5.23
C VAL A 69 8.98 7.86 -4.26
N GLY A 70 8.32 7.62 -3.13
CA GLY A 70 8.43 8.52 -1.97
C GLY A 70 7.28 9.51 -1.77
N GLN A 71 6.02 9.11 -1.98
CA GLN A 71 4.98 9.78 -1.21
C GLN A 71 5.30 9.58 0.28
N PRO A 72 5.44 10.66 1.08
CA PRO A 72 5.57 10.50 2.53
C PRO A 72 4.33 9.74 2.99
N VAL A 73 4.53 8.61 3.66
CA VAL A 73 3.44 7.89 4.32
C VAL A 73 2.85 8.87 5.33
N GLN A 74 1.70 9.45 4.96
CA GLN A 74 1.01 10.37 5.86
C GLN A 74 0.66 9.57 7.11
N PRO A 75 1.03 10.08 8.30
CA PRO A 75 0.76 9.36 9.54
C PRO A 75 -0.75 9.16 9.67
N ILE A 76 -1.14 7.96 10.07
CA ILE A 76 -2.54 7.65 10.34
C ILE A 76 -2.90 8.31 11.67
N GLU A 77 -3.96 9.11 11.69
CA GLU A 77 -4.48 9.66 12.93
C GLU A 77 -5.36 8.61 13.61
N ILE A 78 -5.03 8.28 14.85
CA ILE A 78 -5.80 7.33 15.65
C ILE A 78 -6.79 8.11 16.51
N HIS A 79 -8.03 7.64 16.53
CA HIS A 79 -9.09 8.17 17.36
C HIS A 79 -9.79 6.99 18.02
N SER A 80 -9.62 6.83 19.34
CA SER A 80 -10.26 5.78 20.12
C SER A 80 -10.84 6.36 21.40
N PRO A 81 -12.16 6.18 21.65
CA PRO A 81 -12.79 6.74 22.85
C PRO A 81 -12.32 6.01 24.12
N GLU A 82 -11.93 4.75 24.00
CA GLU A 82 -11.44 3.91 25.09
C GLU A 82 -10.24 3.07 24.64
N TYR A 83 -9.40 2.70 25.61
CA TYR A 83 -8.22 1.87 25.42
C TYR A 83 -8.23 0.69 26.39
N THR A 84 -7.88 -0.48 25.90
CA THR A 84 -7.72 -1.69 26.73
C THR A 84 -6.24 -1.95 26.97
N VAL A 85 -5.83 -2.01 28.23
CA VAL A 85 -4.42 -2.30 28.58
C VAL A 85 -4.18 -3.82 28.59
N THR A 86 -3.13 -4.22 27.90
CA THR A 86 -2.59 -5.58 27.84
C THR A 86 -1.10 -5.55 28.13
N ASP A 87 -0.51 -6.71 28.46
CA ASP A 87 0.93 -6.85 28.70
C ASP A 87 1.51 -5.80 29.68
N LEU A 88 0.73 -5.42 30.71
CA LEU A 88 1.16 -4.46 31.73
C LEU A 88 2.32 -5.04 32.55
N ASP A 89 3.53 -4.56 32.29
CA ASP A 89 4.74 -4.95 33.01
C ASP A 89 5.10 -3.91 34.08
N LEU A 90 4.91 -4.31 35.34
CA LEU A 90 5.29 -3.53 36.52
C LEU A 90 6.58 -4.07 37.16
N GLY A 91 7.34 -4.90 36.43
CA GLY A 91 8.50 -5.60 36.95
C GLY A 91 8.13 -6.79 37.84
N HIS A 92 9.16 -7.53 38.26
CA HIS A 92 9.01 -8.80 38.97
C HIS A 92 8.23 -8.69 40.29
N TYR A 93 8.36 -7.56 41.00
CA TYR A 93 7.69 -7.33 42.28
C TYR A 93 6.55 -6.31 42.21
N ASN A 94 6.08 -5.96 41.00
CA ASN A 94 5.11 -4.88 40.77
C ASN A 94 5.55 -3.53 41.36
N ASP A 95 6.84 -3.25 41.29
CA ASP A 95 7.51 -2.10 41.87
C ASP A 95 8.23 -1.22 40.85
N CYS A 96 7.98 -1.46 39.56
CA CYS A 96 8.44 -0.57 38.50
C CYS A 96 7.96 0.86 38.77
N ARG A 97 8.83 1.84 38.54
CA ARG A 97 8.52 3.26 38.74
C ARG A 97 8.82 4.11 37.52
N PHE A 98 9.85 3.70 36.78
CA PHE A 98 10.39 4.42 35.64
C PHE A 98 10.52 3.46 34.47
N ASP A 99 10.20 3.95 33.27
CA ASP A 99 10.33 3.22 32.02
C ASP A 99 9.57 1.86 32.06
N CYS A 100 8.42 1.84 32.74
CA CYS A 100 7.54 0.68 32.77
C CYS A 100 6.89 0.48 31.41
N THR A 101 6.56 -0.75 31.03
CA THR A 101 6.03 -1.03 29.69
C THR A 101 4.63 -1.59 29.76
N ALA A 102 3.79 -1.20 28.79
CA ALA A 102 2.48 -1.78 28.58
C ALA A 102 2.13 -1.73 27.09
N ARG A 103 1.19 -2.57 26.68
CA ARG A 103 0.59 -2.52 25.36
C ARG A 103 -0.88 -2.14 25.47
N VAL A 104 -1.28 -1.04 24.86
CA VAL A 104 -2.67 -0.59 24.87
C VAL A 104 -3.32 -0.81 23.51
N TRP A 105 -4.54 -1.31 23.50
CA TRP A 105 -5.33 -1.57 22.29
C TRP A 105 -6.45 -0.55 22.18
N THR A 106 -6.70 -0.07 20.97
CA THR A 106 -7.91 0.70 20.67
C THR A 106 -9.16 -0.15 20.91
N GLU A 107 -10.31 0.46 21.20
CA GLU A 107 -11.58 -0.24 21.46
C GLU A 107 -11.96 -1.28 20.39
N ASN A 108 -11.62 -1.02 19.12
CA ASN A 108 -11.92 -1.91 17.99
C ASN A 108 -10.83 -2.95 17.68
N ASP A 109 -9.82 -3.10 18.55
CA ASP A 109 -8.64 -3.95 18.35
C ASP A 109 -7.86 -3.70 17.04
N GLN A 110 -8.09 -2.54 16.41
CA GLN A 110 -7.50 -2.21 15.12
C GLN A 110 -6.02 -1.83 15.23
N TYR A 111 -5.65 -1.18 16.33
CA TYR A 111 -4.29 -0.75 16.59
C TYR A 111 -3.85 -1.12 18.00
N ALA A 112 -2.60 -1.55 18.12
CA ALA A 112 -1.90 -1.72 19.39
C ALA A 112 -0.80 -0.67 19.51
N ILE A 113 -0.66 -0.08 20.69
CA ILE A 113 0.35 0.94 20.97
C ILE A 113 1.20 0.42 22.12
N ASP A 114 2.50 0.26 21.85
CA ASP A 114 3.49 -0.02 22.89
C ASP A 114 3.85 1.30 23.56
N VAL A 115 3.66 1.38 24.88
CA VAL A 115 3.90 2.58 25.67
C VAL A 115 4.92 2.31 26.76
N GLU A 116 5.84 3.26 26.93
CA GLU A 116 6.62 3.39 28.15
C GLU A 116 5.97 4.43 29.06
N PHE A 117 5.90 4.14 30.36
CA PHE A 117 5.28 5.04 31.32
C PHE A 117 5.99 5.04 32.67
N ASP A 118 5.83 6.15 33.38
CA ASP A 118 6.22 6.28 34.78
C ASP A 118 4.96 6.47 35.61
N TYR A 119 4.89 5.81 36.76
CA TYR A 119 3.79 6.03 37.69
C TYR A 119 4.27 6.19 39.12
N THR A 120 3.55 7.02 39.83
CA THR A 120 3.68 7.19 41.27
C THR A 120 2.43 6.66 41.94
N GLY A 121 2.55 6.34 43.22
CA GLY A 121 1.40 5.90 43.98
C GLY A 121 1.50 6.41 45.41
N TYR A 122 0.36 6.85 45.93
CA TYR A 122 0.23 7.37 47.28
C TYR A 122 -0.04 6.21 48.23
N ARG A 123 0.76 6.06 49.28
CA ARG A 123 0.54 5.06 50.34
C ARG A 123 -0.13 5.74 51.52
N ASP A 124 -1.06 5.04 52.19
CA ASP A 124 -1.58 5.55 53.45
C ASP A 124 -0.43 5.70 54.46
N SER A 125 -0.48 6.79 55.23
CA SER A 125 0.51 7.09 56.27
C SER A 125 0.22 6.38 57.60
N ASN A 126 -0.71 5.42 57.60
CA ASN A 126 -1.21 4.75 58.80
C ASN A 126 -0.56 3.39 59.05
N GLY A 127 0.73 3.24 58.73
CA GLY A 127 1.68 2.34 59.41
C GLY A 127 1.38 0.83 59.49
N ALA A 128 0.28 0.34 58.90
CA ALA A 128 -0.21 -1.02 59.08
C ALA A 128 -0.98 -1.52 57.84
N GLY A 129 -0.45 -1.28 56.64
CA GLY A 129 -1.02 -1.82 55.42
C GLY A 129 -0.25 -1.36 54.19
N HIS A 130 0.24 -2.31 53.39
CA HIS A 130 0.87 -2.01 52.10
C HIS A 130 -0.19 -1.73 51.01
N SER A 131 -1.28 -1.03 51.32
CA SER A 131 -2.30 -0.68 50.33
C SER A 131 -1.98 0.68 49.73
N TRP A 132 -1.78 0.71 48.42
CA TRP A 132 -1.79 1.95 47.64
C TRP A 132 -3.20 2.57 47.75
N GLN A 133 -3.28 3.90 47.77
CA GLN A 133 -4.54 4.64 47.86
C GLN A 133 -4.96 5.27 46.53
N ALA A 134 -3.97 5.64 45.72
CA ALA A 134 -4.17 6.21 44.40
C ALA A 134 -2.89 5.97 43.58
N ILE A 135 -3.08 5.75 42.29
CA ILE A 135 -2.04 5.64 41.28
C ILE A 135 -2.15 6.85 40.37
N GLU A 136 -1.02 7.44 40.02
CA GLU A 136 -0.95 8.57 39.10
C GLU A 136 0.16 8.30 38.09
N VAL A 137 -0.19 8.28 36.80
CA VAL A 137 0.80 8.13 35.72
C VAL A 137 1.38 9.50 35.40
N THR A 138 2.68 9.65 35.66
CA THR A 138 3.38 10.95 35.57
C THR A 138 4.03 11.20 34.21
N ARG A 139 4.27 10.14 33.44
CA ARG A 139 4.89 10.24 32.11
C ARG A 139 4.38 9.11 31.23
N ILE A 140 4.08 9.42 29.98
CA ILE A 140 3.71 8.44 28.94
C ILE A 140 4.51 8.77 27.69
N GLU A 141 5.16 7.76 27.12
CA GLU A 141 5.92 7.85 25.89
C GLU A 141 5.50 6.68 24.96
N PRO A 142 4.72 6.95 23.92
CA PRO A 142 4.43 5.96 22.90
C PRO A 142 5.71 5.58 22.14
N LYS A 143 6.00 4.28 22.02
CA LYS A 143 7.20 3.77 21.36
C LYS A 143 6.94 3.27 19.95
N ALA A 144 5.88 2.50 19.79
CA ALA A 144 5.52 1.90 18.51
C ALA A 144 4.00 1.77 18.43
N VAL A 145 3.49 1.91 17.22
CA VAL A 145 2.09 1.66 16.91
C VAL A 145 2.03 0.54 15.88
N HIS A 146 1.23 -0.48 16.16
CA HIS A 146 1.09 -1.67 15.32
C HIS A 146 -0.33 -1.72 14.77
N GLY A 147 -0.45 -2.00 13.47
CA GLY A 147 -1.70 -2.40 12.84
C GLY A 147 -1.60 -3.85 12.33
N ASP A 148 -2.55 -4.24 11.48
CA ASP A 148 -2.67 -5.62 10.95
C ASP A 148 -1.40 -6.13 10.25
N GLU A 149 -0.67 -5.26 9.56
CA GLU A 149 0.49 -5.60 8.74
C GLU A 149 1.85 -5.36 9.44
N GLY A 150 1.84 -4.90 10.70
CA GLY A 150 3.02 -4.59 11.49
C GLY A 150 3.06 -3.15 12.00
N GLU A 151 4.26 -2.65 12.28
CA GLU A 151 4.47 -1.29 12.80
C GLU A 151 4.10 -0.23 11.75
N ILE A 152 3.27 0.73 12.14
CA ILE A 152 2.78 1.83 11.31
C ILE A 152 3.20 3.18 11.88
N ASN A 153 3.38 4.16 10.99
CA ASN A 153 3.56 5.54 11.40
C ASN A 153 2.18 6.14 11.74
N ALA A 154 1.91 6.36 13.01
CA ALA A 154 0.67 6.95 13.49
C ALA A 154 0.92 8.19 14.34
N TYR A 155 -0.04 9.11 14.33
CA TYR A 155 -0.05 10.29 15.18
C TYR A 155 -1.06 10.09 16.30
N LEU A 156 -0.60 10.23 17.54
CA LEU A 156 -1.42 10.24 18.74
C LEU A 156 -1.54 11.67 19.23
N ASP A 157 -2.76 12.18 19.29
CA ASP A 157 -3.01 13.52 19.78
C ASP A 157 -3.05 13.57 21.32
N ARG A 158 -3.24 14.77 21.88
CA ARG A 158 -3.26 14.97 23.33
C ARG A 158 -4.46 14.28 24.01
N ILE A 159 -5.59 14.15 23.32
CA ILE A 159 -6.79 13.49 23.84
C ILE A 159 -6.52 11.98 23.91
N GLU A 160 -5.95 11.40 22.86
CA GLU A 160 -5.58 9.98 22.83
C GLU A 160 -4.59 9.64 23.95
N ILE A 161 -3.56 10.46 24.16
CA ILE A 161 -2.62 10.29 25.28
C ILE A 161 -3.33 10.37 26.64
N SER A 162 -4.35 11.22 26.78
CA SER A 162 -5.15 11.31 28.01
C SER A 162 -5.98 10.05 28.23
N ASN A 163 -6.60 9.51 27.18
CA ASN A 163 -7.40 8.28 27.29
C ASN A 163 -6.51 7.07 27.62
N ILE A 164 -5.30 7.01 27.05
CA ILE A 164 -4.30 6.00 27.39
C ILE A 164 -3.87 6.14 28.86
N ASN A 165 -3.72 7.38 29.36
CA ASN A 165 -3.40 7.63 30.76
C ASN A 165 -4.47 7.03 31.69
N ASP A 166 -5.74 7.39 31.47
CA ASP A 166 -6.86 6.92 32.28
C ASP A 166 -6.95 5.38 32.28
N ALA A 167 -6.72 4.76 31.12
CA ALA A 167 -6.68 3.31 30.98
C ALA A 167 -5.53 2.67 31.76
N LEU A 168 -4.33 3.25 31.71
CA LEU A 168 -3.16 2.79 32.48
C LEU A 168 -3.38 2.93 33.98
N GLU A 169 -3.87 4.08 34.46
CA GLU A 169 -4.17 4.29 35.89
C GLU A 169 -5.17 3.27 36.42
N SER A 170 -6.23 2.99 35.66
CA SER A 170 -7.23 1.97 35.98
C SER A 170 -6.60 0.56 36.04
N ALA A 171 -5.84 0.18 35.01
CA ALA A 171 -5.22 -1.15 34.93
C ALA A 171 -4.16 -1.39 36.02
N ILE A 172 -3.37 -0.36 36.35
CA ILE A 172 -2.38 -0.43 37.44
C ILE A 172 -3.10 -0.54 38.79
N SER A 173 -4.16 0.24 39.00
CA SER A 173 -4.95 0.20 40.23
C SER A 173 -5.59 -1.17 40.43
N GLU A 174 -6.17 -1.75 39.38
CA GLU A 174 -6.72 -3.12 39.41
C GLU A 174 -5.64 -4.15 39.75
N LYS A 175 -4.47 -4.08 39.09
CA LYS A 175 -3.36 -5.01 39.32
C LYS A 175 -2.77 -4.90 40.72
N LEU A 176 -2.76 -3.71 41.30
CA LEU A 176 -2.25 -3.44 42.65
C LEU A 176 -3.31 -3.58 43.76
N GLY A 177 -4.58 -3.79 43.38
CA GLY A 177 -5.70 -3.98 44.31
C GLY A 177 -6.10 -2.69 45.06
N VAL A 178 -6.17 -1.57 44.34
CA VAL A 178 -6.49 -0.22 44.83
C VAL A 178 -7.91 0.17 44.50
#